data_AF-A0A343JAR4-F1
#
_entry.id   AF-A0A343JAR4-F1
#
_cell.length_a   1.000
_cell.length_b   1.000
_cell.length_c   1.000
_cell.angle_alpha   90.00
_cell.angle_beta   90.00
_cell.angle_gamma   90.00
#
_symmetry.space_group_name_H-M   'P 1'
#
loop_
_entity.id
_entity.type
_entity.pdbx_description
1 polymer ?
#
loop_
_entity_poly.entity_id
_entity_poly.type
_entity_poly.pdbx_seq_one_letter_code
_entity_poly.pdbx_strand_id
1 'polypeptide(L)'
;MNNNVFINIEEILLKEKKPSLELEKIIEGKEFKASDFKIIVKLRDIPQEKKYHPEGNVWNHTKMVVDIASIIKEFSEDIRSFMWAALLHDIGKIPTTKFIRGRYRSYDHDREGAKMAYNLMSKYVDNKLAEDVKILVRYHMHHIYIGKNMKFADYKGLIESNKINDIILLFIADKLGRGNQNYKEFEENIKEILVILDKIECKSNMKYDDIKKKISQITKIILKE
;
A
#
# COMPACT_ATOMS: atom_id res chain seq x y z
N MET A 1 -8.64 -22.13 13.11
CA MET A 1 -8.19 -21.75 11.75
C MET A 1 -6.76 -22.23 11.58
N ASN A 2 -6.36 -22.69 10.38
CA ASN A 2 -4.97 -23.04 10.15
C ASN A 2 -4.14 -21.75 10.04
N ASN A 3 -3.52 -21.34 11.16
CA ASN A 3 -2.74 -20.10 11.24
C ASN A 3 -1.40 -20.18 10.48
N ASN A 4 -1.03 -21.35 9.96
CA ASN A 4 0.25 -21.55 9.27
C ASN A 4 0.41 -20.63 8.05
N VAL A 5 -0.66 -20.37 7.30
CA VAL A 5 -0.60 -19.45 6.14
C VAL A 5 -0.36 -18.01 6.59
N PHE A 6 -1.02 -17.56 7.65
CA PHE A 6 -0.81 -16.23 8.22
C PHE A 6 0.64 -16.05 8.68
N ILE A 7 1.16 -17.00 9.46
CA ILE A 7 2.53 -16.96 9.98
C ILE A 7 3.53 -16.92 8.82
N ASN A 8 3.34 -17.76 7.80
CA ASN A 8 4.23 -17.80 6.64
C ASN A 8 4.24 -16.46 5.88
N ILE A 9 3.07 -15.87 5.61
CA ILE A 9 2.99 -14.54 4.97
C ILE A 9 3.68 -13.49 5.85
N GLU A 10 3.43 -13.49 7.16
CA GLU A 10 4.03 -12.53 8.07
C GLU A 10 5.56 -12.65 8.11
N GLU A 11 6.09 -13.87 8.16
CA GLU A 11 7.53 -14.09 8.09
C GLU A 11 8.13 -13.58 6.78
N ILE A 12 7.47 -13.85 5.65
CA ILE A 12 7.90 -13.34 4.34
C ILE A 12 7.93 -11.81 4.33
N LEU A 13 6.84 -11.17 4.77
CA LEU A 13 6.73 -9.71 4.82
C LEU A 13 7.80 -9.07 5.72
N LEU A 14 8.11 -9.70 6.86
CA LEU A 14 9.01 -9.13 7.86
C LEU A 14 10.49 -9.44 7.61
N LYS A 15 10.83 -10.57 6.98
CA LYS A 15 12.21 -11.05 6.89
C LYS A 15 12.79 -10.96 5.48
N GLU A 16 11.99 -11.07 4.43
CA GLU A 16 12.50 -11.10 3.06
C GLU A 16 12.84 -9.72 2.51
N LYS A 17 13.93 -9.65 1.74
CA LYS A 17 14.33 -8.44 0.98
C LYS A 17 13.52 -8.25 -0.30
N LYS A 18 12.94 -9.34 -0.81
CA LYS A 18 12.09 -9.32 -2.00
C LYS A 18 10.87 -10.20 -1.78
N PRO A 19 9.94 -9.79 -0.89
CA PRO A 19 8.82 -10.63 -0.48
C PRO A 19 7.96 -11.10 -1.65
N SER A 20 7.92 -10.36 -2.76
CA SER A 20 7.14 -10.74 -3.95
C SER A 20 7.48 -12.14 -4.48
N LEU A 21 8.74 -12.55 -4.44
CA LEU A 21 9.18 -13.86 -4.94
C LEU A 21 8.65 -15.01 -4.07
N GLU A 22 8.74 -14.86 -2.75
CA GLU A 22 8.26 -15.90 -1.82
C GLU A 22 6.73 -15.92 -1.78
N LEU A 23 6.06 -14.76 -1.82
CA LEU A 23 4.61 -14.68 -1.94
C LEU A 23 4.09 -15.39 -3.20
N GLU A 24 4.77 -15.23 -4.34
CA GLU A 24 4.41 -15.89 -5.60
C GLU A 24 4.56 -17.43 -5.52
N LYS A 25 5.50 -17.94 -4.73
CA LYS A 25 5.65 -19.40 -4.53
C LYS A 25 4.51 -19.98 -3.70
N ILE A 26 4.10 -19.29 -2.63
CA ILE A 26 3.12 -19.85 -1.68
C ILE A 26 1.68 -19.71 -2.16
N ILE A 27 1.36 -18.70 -2.98
CA ILE A 27 -0.01 -18.38 -3.41
C ILE A 27 -0.67 -19.49 -4.25
N GLU A 28 0.13 -20.34 -4.91
CA GLU A 28 -0.35 -21.49 -5.67
C GLU A 28 -0.66 -22.71 -4.80
N GLY A 29 -0.14 -22.74 -3.57
CA GLY A 29 -0.25 -23.84 -2.64
C GLY A 29 -1.69 -24.15 -2.23
N LYS A 30 -2.00 -25.44 -2.07
CA LYS A 30 -3.34 -25.90 -1.66
C LYS A 30 -3.77 -25.29 -0.32
N GLU A 31 -2.84 -25.20 0.64
CA GLU A 31 -3.11 -24.60 1.95
C GLU A 31 -3.46 -23.12 1.85
N PHE A 32 -2.72 -22.36 1.03
CA PHE A 32 -3.00 -20.95 0.78
C PHE A 32 -4.39 -20.76 0.18
N LYS A 33 -4.72 -21.53 -0.87
CA LYS A 33 -6.03 -21.47 -1.56
C LYS A 33 -7.20 -21.93 -0.68
N ALA A 34 -6.95 -22.77 0.33
CA ALA A 34 -7.94 -23.19 1.31
C ALA A 34 -8.12 -22.18 2.48
N SER A 35 -7.17 -21.27 2.67
CA SER A 35 -7.17 -20.27 3.76
C SER A 35 -8.05 -19.05 3.46
N ASP A 36 -8.20 -18.17 4.47
CA ASP A 36 -8.85 -16.86 4.27
C ASP A 36 -8.04 -15.94 3.34
N PHE A 37 -6.73 -16.15 3.20
CA PHE A 37 -5.85 -15.39 2.31
C PHE A 37 -6.01 -15.73 0.83
N LYS A 38 -6.82 -16.74 0.48
CA LYS A 38 -7.19 -17.05 -0.92
C LYS A 38 -7.76 -15.85 -1.68
N ILE A 39 -8.27 -14.84 -0.96
CA ILE A 39 -8.72 -13.58 -1.55
C ILE A 39 -7.60 -12.85 -2.32
N ILE A 40 -6.34 -12.99 -1.91
CA ILE A 40 -5.17 -12.41 -2.60
C ILE A 40 -5.02 -13.01 -4.00
N VAL A 41 -5.35 -14.30 -4.20
CA VAL A 41 -5.33 -14.95 -5.51
C VAL A 41 -6.20 -14.18 -6.52
N LYS A 42 -7.36 -13.67 -6.06
CA LYS A 42 -8.30 -12.94 -6.91
C LYS A 42 -7.74 -11.63 -7.46
N LEU A 43 -6.70 -11.06 -6.84
CA LEU A 43 -6.06 -9.83 -7.34
C LEU A 43 -5.41 -10.02 -8.72
N ARG A 44 -5.08 -11.25 -9.10
CA ARG A 44 -4.54 -11.57 -10.42
C ARG A 44 -5.56 -11.37 -11.53
N ASP A 45 -6.84 -11.53 -11.21
CA ASP A 45 -7.95 -11.41 -12.15
C ASP A 45 -8.47 -9.97 -12.27
N ILE A 46 -7.92 -9.04 -11.47
CA ILE A 46 -8.34 -7.62 -11.49
C ILE A 46 -7.43 -6.84 -12.45
N PRO A 47 -7.92 -6.46 -13.64
CA PRO A 47 -7.12 -5.72 -14.61
C PRO A 47 -6.87 -4.29 -14.16
N GLN A 48 -5.73 -3.77 -14.56
CA GLN A 48 -5.32 -2.39 -14.36
C GLN A 48 -5.04 -1.72 -15.71
N GLU A 49 -5.32 -0.42 -15.81
CA GLU A 49 -5.07 0.34 -17.04
C GLU A 49 -3.55 0.44 -17.29
N LYS A 50 -3.06 -0.18 -18.37
CA LYS A 50 -1.61 -0.22 -18.74
C LYS A 50 -0.93 1.14 -18.78
N LYS A 51 -1.68 2.22 -19.05
CA LYS A 51 -1.17 3.60 -19.02
C LYS A 51 -0.59 3.99 -17.66
N TYR A 52 -1.23 3.55 -16.58
CA TYR A 52 -0.84 3.88 -15.21
C TYR A 52 -0.15 2.70 -14.52
N HIS A 53 -0.46 1.48 -14.96
CA HIS A 53 -0.08 0.21 -14.38
C HIS A 53 0.42 -0.73 -15.50
N PRO A 54 1.61 -0.48 -16.07
CA PRO A 54 2.16 -1.30 -17.16
C PRO A 54 2.28 -2.78 -16.80
N GLU A 55 2.36 -3.10 -15.50
CA GLU A 55 2.37 -4.45 -14.93
C GLU A 55 1.04 -5.21 -15.06
N GLY A 56 -0.05 -4.52 -15.42
CA GLY A 56 -1.26 -5.08 -16.03
C GLY A 56 -2.37 -5.53 -15.07
N ASN A 57 -2.06 -6.08 -13.89
CA ASN A 57 -3.07 -6.48 -12.92
C ASN A 57 -2.71 -6.06 -11.48
N VAL A 58 -3.69 -6.09 -10.60
CA VAL A 58 -3.53 -5.63 -9.22
C VAL A 58 -2.48 -6.46 -8.47
N TRP A 59 -2.42 -7.77 -8.67
CA TRP A 59 -1.41 -8.60 -7.97
C TRP A 59 0.03 -8.23 -8.36
N ASN A 60 0.29 -7.97 -9.64
CA ASN A 60 1.61 -7.54 -10.09
C ASN A 60 2.00 -6.18 -9.50
N HIS A 61 1.04 -5.26 -9.39
CA HIS A 61 1.23 -3.98 -8.71
C HIS A 61 1.56 -4.19 -7.22
N THR A 62 0.71 -4.95 -6.51
CA THR A 62 0.91 -5.27 -5.09
C THR A 62 2.30 -5.86 -4.82
N LYS A 63 2.78 -6.78 -5.67
CA LYS A 63 4.13 -7.34 -5.53
C LYS A 63 5.22 -6.28 -5.58
N MET A 64 5.15 -5.35 -6.53
CA MET A 64 6.12 -4.26 -6.65
C MET A 64 6.05 -3.31 -5.45
N VAL A 65 4.84 -3.00 -4.96
CA VAL A 65 4.64 -2.17 -3.77
C VAL A 65 5.22 -2.82 -2.52
N VAL A 66 5.01 -4.13 -2.32
CA VAL A 66 5.54 -4.86 -1.16
C VAL A 66 7.07 -4.96 -1.22
N ASP A 67 7.67 -5.11 -2.40
CA ASP A 67 9.12 -5.09 -2.55
C ASP A 67 9.70 -3.72 -2.15
N ILE A 68 9.14 -2.61 -2.63
CA ILE A 68 9.57 -1.27 -2.20
C ILE A 68 9.33 -1.07 -0.70
N ALA A 69 8.18 -1.48 -0.18
CA ALA A 69 7.86 -1.39 1.24
C ALA A 69 8.93 -2.12 2.08
N SER A 70 9.40 -3.29 1.63
CA SER A 70 10.42 -4.06 2.35
C SER A 70 11.77 -3.34 2.49
N ILE A 71 12.12 -2.48 1.51
CA ILE A 71 13.34 -1.65 1.52
C ILE A 71 13.21 -0.50 2.52
N ILE A 72 12.01 0.09 2.64
CA ILE A 72 11.78 1.31 3.44
C ILE A 72 11.10 1.05 4.79
N LYS A 73 10.79 -0.21 5.13
CA LYS A 73 10.02 -0.54 6.34
C LYS A 73 10.65 -0.08 7.64
N GLU A 74 11.98 0.02 7.71
CA GLU A 74 12.69 0.49 8.91
C GLU A 74 12.42 1.98 9.24
N PHE A 75 11.82 2.73 8.31
CA PHE A 75 11.36 4.10 8.55
C PHE A 75 9.95 4.16 9.16
N SER A 76 9.25 3.02 9.20
CA SER A 76 7.89 2.86 9.74
C SER A 76 7.87 3.01 11.26
N GLU A 77 6.78 3.54 11.80
CA GLU A 77 6.51 3.54 13.24
C GLU A 77 6.04 2.17 13.71
N ASP A 78 5.32 1.42 12.86
CA ASP A 78 4.99 0.03 13.08
C ASP A 78 5.20 -0.78 11.79
N ILE A 79 6.31 -1.53 11.74
CA ILE A 79 6.72 -2.34 10.58
C ILE A 79 5.65 -3.37 10.21
N ARG A 80 5.00 -4.01 11.20
CA ARG A 80 4.00 -5.06 10.94
C ARG A 80 2.78 -4.46 10.25
N SER A 81 2.24 -3.39 10.80
CA SER A 81 1.06 -2.73 10.23
C SER A 81 1.34 -2.19 8.82
N PHE A 82 2.52 -1.61 8.62
CA PHE A 82 2.96 -1.07 7.33
C PHE A 82 3.10 -2.14 6.24
N MET A 83 3.79 -3.25 6.53
CA MET A 83 3.97 -4.31 5.54
C MET A 83 2.67 -5.03 5.19
N TRP A 84 1.79 -5.26 6.18
CA TRP A 84 0.46 -5.80 5.93
C TRP A 84 -0.41 -4.84 5.10
N ALA A 85 -0.34 -3.54 5.39
CA ALA A 85 -1.03 -2.53 4.60
C ALA A 85 -0.51 -2.47 3.16
N ALA A 86 0.80 -2.60 2.93
CA ALA A 86 1.37 -2.68 1.58
C ALA A 86 0.81 -3.86 0.78
N LEU A 87 0.70 -5.04 1.40
CA LEU A 87 0.12 -6.23 0.77
C LEU A 87 -1.38 -6.07 0.48
N LEU A 88 -2.12 -5.35 1.33
CA LEU A 88 -3.58 -5.26 1.29
C LEU A 88 -4.13 -3.94 0.73
N HIS A 89 -3.28 -2.97 0.37
CA HIS A 89 -3.71 -1.60 0.05
C HIS A 89 -4.82 -1.56 -1.01
N ASP A 90 -4.69 -2.41 -2.03
CA ASP A 90 -5.60 -2.48 -3.17
C ASP A 90 -6.64 -3.61 -3.07
N ILE A 91 -6.77 -4.30 -1.93
CA ILE A 91 -7.67 -5.46 -1.80
C ILE A 91 -9.14 -5.12 -2.10
N GLY A 92 -9.54 -3.88 -1.84
CA GLY A 92 -10.87 -3.37 -2.15
C GLY A 92 -11.19 -3.31 -3.63
N LYS A 93 -10.20 -3.43 -4.53
CA LYS A 93 -10.44 -3.50 -5.97
C LYS A 93 -11.17 -4.78 -6.38
N ILE A 94 -11.12 -5.85 -5.58
CA ILE A 94 -11.81 -7.11 -5.85
C ILE A 94 -13.34 -6.90 -6.00
N PRO A 95 -14.06 -6.33 -5.03
CA PRO A 95 -15.50 -6.10 -5.16
C PRO A 95 -15.88 -4.84 -5.96
N THR A 96 -14.96 -3.89 -6.15
CA THR A 96 -15.30 -2.55 -6.68
C THR A 96 -14.92 -2.33 -8.14
N THR A 97 -14.05 -3.16 -8.72
CA THR A 97 -13.59 -2.97 -10.10
C THR A 97 -14.67 -3.35 -11.10
N LYS A 98 -15.06 -2.40 -11.94
CA LYS A 98 -16.08 -2.57 -12.99
C LYS A 98 -15.60 -1.96 -14.30
N PHE A 99 -15.97 -2.57 -15.42
CA PHE A 99 -15.75 -1.98 -16.75
C PHE A 99 -16.87 -0.98 -17.06
N ILE A 100 -16.54 0.31 -17.07
CA ILE A 100 -17.50 1.41 -17.23
C ILE A 100 -16.99 2.36 -18.31
N ARG A 101 -17.78 2.54 -19.37
CA ARG A 101 -17.51 3.49 -20.47
C ARG A 101 -16.10 3.32 -21.07
N GLY A 102 -15.74 2.07 -21.42
CA GLY A 102 -14.49 1.75 -22.10
C GLY A 102 -13.24 1.64 -21.22
N ARG A 103 -13.38 1.74 -19.89
CA ARG A 103 -12.26 1.62 -18.95
C ARG A 103 -12.65 0.96 -17.63
N TYR A 104 -11.68 0.35 -16.96
CA TYR A 104 -11.86 -0.21 -15.63
C TYR A 104 -11.86 0.89 -14.57
N ARG A 105 -12.81 0.82 -13.64
CA ARG A 105 -12.97 1.77 -12.52
C ARG A 105 -13.17 1.01 -11.22
N SER A 106 -12.45 1.42 -10.19
CA SER A 106 -12.56 0.85 -8.83
C SER A 106 -12.98 1.95 -7.86
N TYR A 107 -14.26 2.32 -7.89
CA TYR A 107 -14.78 3.38 -7.01
C TYR A 107 -14.85 2.89 -5.56
N ASP A 108 -14.48 3.76 -4.61
CA ASP A 108 -14.50 3.49 -3.16
C ASP A 108 -13.69 2.25 -2.70
N HIS A 109 -12.71 1.81 -3.50
CA HIS A 109 -11.88 0.65 -3.14
C HIS A 109 -11.00 0.89 -1.91
N ASP A 110 -10.68 2.14 -1.59
CA ASP A 110 -10.02 2.52 -0.34
C ASP A 110 -10.91 2.24 0.89
N ARG A 111 -12.20 2.58 0.82
CA ARG A 111 -13.17 2.33 1.91
C ARG A 111 -13.52 0.85 2.03
N GLU A 112 -13.80 0.17 0.92
CA GLU A 112 -14.10 -1.27 0.94
C GLU A 112 -12.87 -2.10 1.30
N GLY A 113 -11.69 -1.72 0.79
CA GLY A 113 -10.42 -2.35 1.13
C GLY A 113 -10.11 -2.27 2.61
N ALA A 114 -10.36 -1.12 3.24
CA ALA A 114 -10.18 -0.93 4.68
C ALA A 114 -11.03 -1.93 5.51
N LYS A 115 -12.32 -2.10 5.14
CA LYS A 115 -13.21 -3.07 5.80
C LYS A 115 -12.72 -4.50 5.60
N MET A 116 -12.33 -4.85 4.37
CA MET A 116 -11.83 -6.17 4.02
C MET A 116 -10.54 -6.51 4.77
N ALA A 117 -9.60 -5.56 4.83
CA ALA A 117 -8.34 -5.71 5.53
C ALA A 117 -8.56 -5.93 7.04
N TYR A 118 -9.42 -5.12 7.68
CA TYR A 118 -9.79 -5.31 9.08
C TYR A 118 -10.37 -6.70 9.33
N ASN A 119 -11.40 -7.09 8.57
CA ASN A 119 -12.10 -8.37 8.75
C ASN A 119 -11.21 -9.59 8.52
N LEU A 120 -10.20 -9.46 7.66
CA LEU A 120 -9.19 -10.50 7.45
C LEU A 120 -8.22 -10.55 8.64
N MET A 121 -7.63 -9.41 9.00
CA MET A 121 -6.59 -9.32 10.02
C MET A 121 -7.11 -9.60 11.43
N SER A 122 -8.32 -9.15 11.78
CA SER A 122 -8.91 -9.31 13.11
C SER A 122 -9.12 -10.78 13.53
N LYS A 123 -8.96 -11.73 12.60
CA LYS A 123 -9.00 -13.17 12.87
C LYS A 123 -7.65 -13.74 13.33
N TYR A 124 -6.57 -13.03 13.07
CA TYR A 124 -5.19 -13.53 13.23
C TYR A 124 -4.33 -12.66 14.14
N VAL A 125 -4.68 -11.38 14.34
CA VAL A 125 -3.93 -10.43 15.16
C VAL A 125 -4.85 -9.71 16.16
N ASP A 126 -4.25 -9.01 17.11
CA ASP A 126 -4.99 -8.16 18.05
C ASP A 126 -5.69 -6.98 17.32
N ASN A 127 -6.68 -6.41 18.00
CA ASN A 127 -7.50 -5.35 17.42
C ASN A 127 -6.71 -4.09 17.07
N LYS A 128 -5.63 -3.78 17.80
CA LYS A 128 -4.81 -2.59 17.53
C LYS A 128 -4.12 -2.75 16.18
N LEU A 129 -3.44 -3.87 15.96
CA LEU A 129 -2.76 -4.13 14.67
C LEU A 129 -3.76 -4.22 13.51
N ALA A 130 -4.91 -4.88 13.70
CA ALA A 130 -5.95 -4.94 12.67
C ALA A 130 -6.48 -3.55 12.29
N GLU A 131 -6.64 -2.67 13.29
CA GLU A 131 -7.14 -1.31 13.04
C GLU A 131 -6.07 -0.39 12.44
N ASP A 132 -4.81 -0.54 12.83
CA ASP A 132 -3.69 0.15 12.20
C ASP A 132 -3.59 -0.20 10.71
N VAL A 133 -3.67 -1.48 10.35
CA VAL A 133 -3.70 -1.92 8.93
C VAL A 133 -4.92 -1.32 8.21
N LYS A 134 -6.10 -1.34 8.84
CA LYS A 134 -7.32 -0.75 8.26
C LYS A 134 -7.16 0.74 7.96
N ILE A 135 -6.56 1.51 8.87
CA ILE A 135 -6.32 2.95 8.70
C ILE A 135 -5.37 3.18 7.52
N LEU A 136 -4.26 2.45 7.45
CA LEU A 136 -3.30 2.59 6.35
C LEU A 136 -3.94 2.26 5.00
N VAL A 137 -4.69 1.16 4.92
CA VAL A 137 -5.44 0.79 3.71
C VAL A 137 -6.53 1.82 3.39
N ARG A 138 -7.22 2.40 4.39
CA ARG A 138 -8.23 3.44 4.17
C ARG A 138 -7.65 4.68 3.50
N TYR A 139 -6.42 5.06 3.84
CA TYR A 139 -5.81 6.30 3.40
C TYR A 139 -4.83 6.15 2.23
N HIS A 140 -4.47 4.94 1.78
CA HIS A 140 -3.43 4.69 0.77
C HIS A 140 -3.58 5.54 -0.52
N MET A 141 -4.80 5.81 -0.99
CA MET A 141 -5.06 6.63 -2.19
C MET A 141 -4.94 8.16 -1.98
N HIS A 142 -4.80 8.64 -0.74
CA HIS A 142 -4.95 10.06 -0.46
C HIS A 142 -3.87 10.91 -1.11
N HIS A 143 -2.72 10.34 -1.48
CA HIS A 143 -1.75 11.01 -2.34
C HIS A 143 -2.36 11.47 -3.68
N ILE A 144 -3.24 10.67 -4.30
CA ILE A 144 -3.95 11.04 -5.53
C ILE A 144 -4.95 12.16 -5.25
N TYR A 145 -5.74 12.01 -4.18
CA TYR A 145 -6.77 12.99 -3.84
C TYR A 145 -6.17 14.36 -3.49
N ILE A 146 -5.10 14.37 -2.69
CA ILE A 146 -4.38 15.57 -2.26
C ILE A 146 -3.59 16.17 -3.43
N GLY A 147 -2.85 15.35 -4.18
CA GLY A 147 -2.08 15.79 -5.34
C GLY A 147 -2.94 16.52 -6.36
N LYS A 148 -4.11 15.96 -6.68
CA LYS A 148 -5.06 16.50 -7.66
C LYS A 148 -6.12 17.47 -7.09
N ASN A 149 -6.01 17.88 -5.83
CA ASN A 149 -6.98 18.76 -5.15
C ASN A 149 -8.43 18.27 -5.26
N MET A 150 -8.65 16.95 -5.15
CA MET A 150 -9.97 16.34 -5.22
C MET A 150 -10.75 16.58 -3.93
N LYS A 151 -12.07 16.74 -4.04
CA LYS A 151 -12.98 16.91 -2.88
C LYS A 151 -13.00 15.71 -1.92
N PHE A 152 -12.50 14.56 -2.37
CA PHE A 152 -12.41 13.33 -1.59
C PHE A 152 -11.20 13.28 -0.64
N ALA A 153 -10.31 14.26 -0.68
CA ALA A 153 -9.17 14.35 0.22
C ALA A 153 -9.64 14.64 1.66
N ASP A 154 -9.73 13.60 2.49
CA ASP A 154 -10.09 13.70 3.90
C ASP A 154 -8.86 14.06 4.75
N TYR A 155 -8.45 15.34 4.69
CA TYR A 155 -7.30 15.82 5.47
C TYR A 155 -7.50 15.62 6.96
N LYS A 156 -8.70 15.91 7.48
CA LYS A 156 -9.01 15.83 8.90
C LYS A 156 -8.82 14.39 9.39
N GLY A 157 -9.49 13.43 8.75
CA GLY A 157 -9.39 12.02 9.13
C GLY A 157 -7.98 11.46 8.98
N LEU A 158 -7.24 11.89 7.96
CA LEU A 158 -5.84 11.49 7.75
C LEU A 158 -4.90 12.05 8.83
N ILE A 159 -5.11 13.29 9.30
CA ILE A 159 -4.30 13.90 10.36
C ILE A 159 -4.65 13.28 11.71
N GLU A 160 -5.94 13.15 12.02
CA GLU A 160 -6.44 12.59 13.29
C GLU A 160 -6.14 11.09 13.45
N SER A 161 -5.76 10.39 12.38
CA SER A 161 -5.40 8.98 12.46
C SER A 161 -4.10 8.71 13.22
N ASN A 162 -3.25 9.74 13.44
CA ASN A 162 -1.92 9.61 14.04
C ASN A 162 -1.04 8.54 13.35
N LYS A 163 -1.22 8.33 12.04
CA LYS A 163 -0.46 7.38 11.21
C LYS A 163 0.21 8.03 10.01
N ILE A 164 0.40 9.34 10.07
CA ILE A 164 0.87 10.15 8.94
C ILE A 164 2.22 9.64 8.39
N ASN A 165 3.15 9.22 9.26
CA ASN A 165 4.43 8.66 8.84
C ASN A 165 4.24 7.44 7.92
N ASP A 166 3.51 6.45 8.39
CA ASP A 166 3.32 5.18 7.69
C ASP A 166 2.42 5.32 6.46
N ILE A 167 1.47 6.27 6.49
CA ILE A 167 0.67 6.65 5.30
C ILE A 167 1.57 7.26 4.22
N ILE A 168 2.49 8.15 4.58
CA ILE A 168 3.43 8.74 3.62
C ILE A 168 4.39 7.67 3.08
N LEU A 169 4.88 6.75 3.92
CA LEU A 169 5.68 5.62 3.45
C LEU A 169 4.90 4.73 2.48
N LEU A 170 3.60 4.51 2.73
CA LEU A 170 2.76 3.72 1.83
C LEU A 170 2.53 4.45 0.50
N PHE A 171 2.44 5.78 0.49
CA PHE A 171 2.39 6.56 -0.75
C PHE A 171 3.67 6.43 -1.57
N ILE A 172 4.83 6.43 -0.89
CA ILE A 172 6.13 6.22 -1.52
C ILE A 172 6.16 4.82 -2.13
N ALA A 173 5.82 3.78 -1.37
CA ALA A 173 5.79 2.40 -1.87
C ALA A 173 4.83 2.23 -3.06
N ASP A 174 3.64 2.84 -3.03
CA ASP A 174 2.65 2.76 -4.11
C ASP A 174 3.05 3.52 -5.39
N LYS A 175 3.72 4.67 -5.24
CA LYS A 175 4.22 5.44 -6.39
C LYS A 175 5.43 4.79 -7.05
N LEU A 176 6.35 4.24 -6.25
CA LEU A 176 7.60 3.68 -6.72
C LEU A 176 7.48 2.20 -7.12
N GLY A 177 6.52 1.48 -6.55
CA GLY A 177 6.23 0.09 -6.88
C GLY A 177 5.47 -0.05 -8.20
N ARG A 178 6.05 0.41 -9.32
CA ARG A 178 5.43 0.34 -10.66
C ARG A 178 6.45 -0.12 -11.71
N GLY A 179 5.95 -0.78 -12.75
CA GLY A 179 6.79 -1.22 -13.86
C GLY A 179 7.34 -0.06 -14.70
N ASN A 180 8.48 -0.29 -15.36
CA ASN A 180 9.09 0.60 -16.35
C ASN A 180 9.47 2.01 -15.85
N GLN A 181 9.63 2.21 -14.54
CA GLN A 181 10.05 3.52 -14.02
C GLN A 181 11.52 3.79 -14.31
N ASN A 182 11.80 4.96 -14.88
CA ASN A 182 13.16 5.47 -15.01
C ASN A 182 13.54 6.38 -13.82
N TYR A 183 14.83 6.72 -13.72
CA TYR A 183 15.37 7.57 -12.66
C TYR A 183 14.66 8.93 -12.55
N LYS A 184 14.28 9.53 -13.68
CA LYS A 184 13.59 10.83 -13.69
C LYS A 184 12.17 10.71 -13.14
N GLU A 185 11.42 9.67 -13.52
CA GLU A 185 10.08 9.40 -12.99
C GLU A 185 10.13 9.11 -11.49
N PHE A 186 11.19 8.44 -11.02
CA PHE A 186 11.44 8.24 -9.60
C PHE A 186 11.57 9.57 -8.84
N GLU A 187 12.45 10.47 -9.31
CA GLU A 187 12.62 11.77 -8.70
C GLU A 187 11.33 12.61 -8.73
N GLU A 188 10.58 12.56 -9.83
CA GLU A 188 9.30 13.24 -9.98
C GLU A 188 8.26 12.73 -8.96
N ASN A 189 8.17 11.41 -8.77
CA ASN A 189 7.30 10.80 -7.76
C ASN A 189 7.66 11.26 -6.34
N ILE A 190 8.95 11.28 -5.99
CA ILE A 190 9.41 11.78 -4.67
C ILE A 190 9.08 13.27 -4.49
N LYS A 191 9.30 14.10 -5.52
CA LYS A 191 8.92 15.52 -5.49
C LYS A 191 7.41 15.68 -5.28
N GLU A 192 6.59 14.86 -5.93
CA GLU A 192 5.13 14.88 -5.73
C GLU A 192 4.76 14.52 -4.28
N ILE A 193 5.42 13.52 -3.67
CA ILE A 193 5.23 13.18 -2.25
C ILE A 193 5.57 14.36 -1.33
N LEU A 194 6.67 15.07 -1.58
CA LEU A 194 7.03 16.26 -0.81
C LEU A 194 5.97 17.36 -0.93
N VAL A 195 5.45 17.60 -2.13
CA VAL A 195 4.35 18.56 -2.36
C VAL A 195 3.07 18.14 -1.62
N ILE A 196 2.75 16.84 -1.61
CA ILE A 196 1.61 16.30 -0.85
C ILE A 196 1.81 16.55 0.65
N LEU A 197 3.01 16.28 1.18
CA LEU A 197 3.33 16.52 2.58
C LEU A 197 3.20 18.01 2.95
N ASP A 198 3.69 18.91 2.10
CA ASP A 198 3.54 20.36 2.30
C ASP A 198 2.05 20.78 2.34
N LYS A 199 1.21 20.21 1.47
CA LYS A 199 -0.25 20.45 1.53
C LYS A 199 -0.85 19.97 2.85
N ILE A 200 -0.39 18.85 3.39
CA ILE A 200 -0.85 18.32 4.68
C ILE A 200 -0.39 19.25 5.81
N GLU A 201 0.86 19.71 5.82
CA GLU A 201 1.37 20.70 6.79
C GLU A 201 0.53 21.98 6.80
N CYS A 202 0.20 22.52 5.62
CA CYS A 202 -0.65 23.70 5.48
C CYS A 202 -2.06 23.50 6.04
N LYS A 203 -2.57 22.25 6.07
CA LYS A 203 -3.90 21.93 6.59
C LYS A 203 -3.91 21.58 8.06
N SER A 204 -2.83 20.98 8.57
CA SER A 204 -2.69 20.61 9.99
C SER A 204 -2.16 21.75 10.87
N ASN A 205 -1.52 22.76 10.28
CA ASN A 205 -0.68 23.73 10.99
C ASN A 205 0.45 23.05 11.80
N MET A 206 0.87 21.85 11.37
CA MET A 206 1.99 21.11 11.95
C MET A 206 3.14 21.02 10.94
N LYS A 207 4.36 20.87 11.44
CA LYS A 207 5.55 20.59 10.62
C LYS A 207 5.93 19.13 10.71
N TYR A 208 6.30 18.53 9.58
CA TYR A 208 6.70 17.13 9.47
C TYR A 208 8.15 17.02 9.00
N ASP A 209 9.05 17.81 9.60
CA ASP A 209 10.46 17.87 9.22
C ASP A 209 11.17 16.51 9.34
N ASP A 210 10.77 15.69 10.31
CA ASP A 210 11.33 14.35 10.46
C ASP A 210 10.89 13.41 9.34
N ILE A 211 9.65 13.52 8.84
CA ILE A 211 9.21 12.78 7.65
C ILE A 211 9.97 13.25 6.42
N LYS A 212 10.22 14.55 6.27
CA LYS A 212 11.05 15.10 5.18
C LYS A 212 12.48 14.56 5.20
N LYS A 213 13.09 14.46 6.39
CA LYS A 213 14.41 13.82 6.56
C LYS A 213 14.38 12.34 6.16
N LYS A 214 13.36 11.59 6.59
CA LYS A 214 13.16 10.18 6.19
C LYS A 214 13.03 10.04 4.67
N ILE A 215 12.22 10.88 4.01
CA ILE A 215 12.09 10.88 2.54
C ILE A 215 13.45 11.12 1.88
N SER A 216 14.26 12.06 2.38
CA SER A 216 15.61 12.29 1.86
C SER A 216 16.52 11.07 1.99
N GLN A 217 16.44 10.35 3.12
CA GLN A 217 17.20 9.11 3.35
C GLN A 217 16.73 7.97 2.44
N ILE A 218 15.41 7.77 2.32
CA ILE A 218 14.79 6.79 1.41
C ILE A 218 15.24 7.05 -0.03
N THR A 219 15.20 8.31 -0.47
CA THR A 219 15.64 8.70 -1.82
C THR A 219 17.09 8.29 -2.07
N LYS A 220 17.98 8.46 -1.07
CA LYS A 220 19.38 8.04 -1.19
C LYS A 220 19.56 6.52 -1.18
N ILE A 221 18.70 5.77 -0.48
CA ILE A 221 18.75 4.31 -0.45
C ILE A 221 18.32 3.76 -1.81
N ILE A 222 17.14 4.15 -2.28
CA ILE A 222 16.57 3.59 -3.50
C ILE A 222 17.34 4.02 -4.75
N LEU A 223 17.90 5.24 -4.78
CA LEU A 223 18.72 5.69 -5.92
C LEU A 223 20.15 5.11 -5.93
N LYS A 224 20.56 4.35 -4.90
CA LYS A 224 21.85 3.67 -4.83
C LYS A 224 21.78 2.18 -5.14
N GLU A 225 20.58 1.59 -5.09
CA GLU A 225 20.30 0.20 -5.48
C GLU A 225 19.96 0.11 -6.98
#